data_AF-A0AAE1N7U1-F1
#
_entry.id   AF-A0AAE1N7U1-F1
#
_cell.length_a   1.000
_cell.length_b   1.000
_cell.length_c   1.000
_cell.angle_alpha   90.00
_cell.angle_beta   90.00
_cell.angle_gamma   90.00
#
_symmetry.space_group_name_H-M   'P 1'
#
loop_
_entity.id
_entity.type
_entity.pdbx_description
1 polymer ?
#
loop_
_entity_poly.entity_id
_entity_poly.type
_entity_poly.pdbx_seq_one_letter_code
_entity_poly.pdbx_strand_id
1 'polypeptide(L)'
;MVTAGKRGIFDRIVENMHQHWKHKEVVKIISTMQRAFGQVINTATSLEAESGGVLVSVDKLKEGHAIIIYREKNYNRPLEKGPKKLLTEREALHRSIEVQRIGSLNFFAHQRRQTIADLKFKLADLQQRMDVEQRDKES
;
A
#
# COMPACT_ATOMS: atom_id res chain seq x y z
N MET A 1 20.79 -6.46 1.72
CA MET A 1 19.57 -5.70 2.09
C MET A 1 18.94 -5.27 0.79
N VAL A 2 17.62 -5.46 0.64
CA VAL A 2 16.91 -5.11 -0.60
C VAL A 2 15.88 -4.03 -0.26
N THR A 3 15.78 -2.99 -1.07
CA THR A 3 14.86 -1.86 -0.85
C THR A 3 13.77 -1.86 -1.91
N ALA A 4 12.51 -1.90 -1.48
CA ALA A 4 11.34 -1.76 -2.32
C ALA A 4 10.78 -0.34 -2.19
N GLY A 5 10.83 0.41 -3.29
CA GLY A 5 10.32 1.77 -3.36
C GLY A 5 8.86 1.86 -3.81
N LYS A 6 8.49 2.99 -4.42
CA LYS A 6 7.14 3.32 -4.88
C LYS A 6 6.47 2.28 -5.80
N ARG A 7 7.27 1.50 -6.54
CA ARG A 7 6.79 0.48 -7.47
C ARG A 7 6.37 -0.83 -6.77
N GLY A 8 6.57 -0.94 -5.47
CA GLY A 8 6.31 -2.17 -4.72
C GLY A 8 7.30 -3.27 -5.10
N ILE A 9 6.81 -4.51 -5.10
CA ILE A 9 7.62 -5.70 -5.35
C ILE A 9 7.39 -6.19 -6.76
N PHE A 10 8.48 -6.40 -7.48
CA PHE A 10 8.51 -6.77 -8.90
C PHE A 10 9.67 -7.72 -9.14
N ASP A 11 9.71 -8.30 -10.34
CA ASP A 11 10.62 -9.38 -10.75
C ASP A 11 12.08 -9.13 -10.33
N ARG A 12 12.58 -7.91 -10.54
CA ARG A 12 13.96 -7.51 -10.19
C ARG A 12 14.27 -7.58 -8.68
N ILE A 13 13.28 -7.35 -7.81
CA ILE A 13 13.47 -7.43 -6.36
C ILE A 13 13.70 -8.89 -5.97
N VAL A 14 12.92 -9.83 -6.52
CA VAL A 14 13.05 -11.27 -6.25
C VAL A 14 14.36 -11.80 -6.84
N GLU A 15 14.74 -11.37 -8.04
CA GLU A 15 16.06 -11.70 -8.60
C GLU A 15 17.20 -11.20 -7.69
N ASN A 16 17.07 -10.00 -7.11
CA ASN A 16 18.05 -9.47 -6.15
C ASN A 16 18.07 -10.27 -4.83
N MET A 17 16.92 -10.76 -4.36
CA MET A 17 16.88 -11.71 -3.23
C MET A 17 17.65 -12.98 -3.55
N HIS A 18 17.43 -13.57 -4.72
CA HIS A 18 18.13 -14.78 -5.15
C HIS A 18 19.65 -14.58 -5.24
N GLN A 19 20.10 -13.41 -5.67
CA GLN A 19 21.52 -13.05 -5.65
C GLN A 19 22.08 -12.96 -4.22
N HIS A 20 21.34 -12.34 -3.30
CA HIS A 20 21.73 -12.29 -1.89
C HIS A 20 21.80 -13.70 -1.28
N TRP A 21 20.85 -14.55 -1.64
CA TRP A 21 20.77 -15.93 -1.22
C TRP A 21 21.94 -16.80 -1.66
N LYS A 22 22.72 -16.38 -2.67
CA LYS A 22 23.97 -17.08 -3.03
C LYS A 22 25.03 -17.00 -1.93
N HIS A 23 25.02 -15.94 -1.12
CA HIS A 23 26.08 -15.66 -0.14
C HIS A 23 25.57 -15.43 1.28
N LYS A 24 24.26 -15.28 1.48
CA LYS A 24 23.62 -15.00 2.78
C LYS A 24 22.27 -15.70 2.85
N GLU A 25 21.92 -16.30 3.97
CA GLU A 25 20.68 -17.07 4.08
C GLU A 25 19.44 -16.21 4.34
N VAL A 26 19.63 -14.97 4.80
CA VAL A 26 18.55 -14.05 5.19
C VAL A 26 18.57 -12.80 4.32
N VAL A 27 17.39 -12.37 3.87
CA VAL A 27 17.22 -11.07 3.21
C VAL A 27 16.22 -10.22 3.97
N LYS A 28 16.67 -9.01 4.33
CA LYS A 28 15.81 -7.94 4.84
C LYS A 28 15.36 -7.06 3.68
N ILE A 29 14.05 -6.99 3.47
CA ILE A 29 13.39 -6.18 2.46
C ILE A 29 12.72 -5.01 3.17
N ILE A 30 13.07 -3.78 2.80
CA ILE A 30 12.44 -2.59 3.38
C ILE A 30 11.42 -2.05 2.38
N SER A 31 10.15 -2.03 2.78
CA SER A 31 9.03 -1.47 2.02
C SER A 31 8.66 -0.10 2.57
N THR A 32 9.09 0.96 1.90
CA THR A 32 8.95 2.35 2.40
C THR A 32 7.59 2.99 2.12
N MET A 33 6.84 2.49 1.13
CA MET A 33 5.56 3.11 0.74
C MET A 33 4.31 2.38 1.25
N GLN A 34 4.44 1.14 1.73
CA GLN A 34 3.31 0.38 2.27
C GLN A 34 3.07 0.74 3.73
N ARG A 35 2.23 1.75 3.96
CA ARG A 35 1.87 2.22 5.30
C ARG A 35 0.81 1.34 5.98
N ALA A 36 -0.05 0.70 5.20
CA ALA A 36 -1.10 -0.17 5.72
C ALA A 36 -0.57 -1.58 5.97
N PHE A 37 -0.69 -2.08 7.20
CA PHE A 37 -0.21 -3.40 7.59
C PHE A 37 -0.78 -4.52 6.70
N GLY A 38 -2.07 -4.48 6.36
CA GLY A 38 -2.68 -5.46 5.45
C GLY A 38 -2.03 -5.52 4.05
N GLN A 39 -1.56 -4.38 3.52
CA GLN A 39 -0.81 -4.37 2.26
C GLN A 39 0.56 -5.03 2.40
N VAL A 40 1.22 -4.83 3.54
CA VAL A 40 2.52 -5.43 3.85
C VAL A 40 2.40 -6.94 3.97
N ILE A 41 1.36 -7.43 4.63
CA ILE A 41 1.08 -8.87 4.77
C ILE A 41 0.81 -9.50 3.41
N ASN A 42 -0.08 -8.94 2.60
CA ASN A 42 -0.32 -9.44 1.24
C ASN A 42 0.97 -9.48 0.40
N THR A 43 1.81 -8.47 0.58
CA THR A 43 3.11 -8.38 -0.11
C THR A 43 4.10 -9.42 0.39
N ALA A 44 4.13 -9.68 1.70
CA ALA A 44 4.94 -10.73 2.30
C ALA A 44 4.49 -12.13 1.84
N THR A 45 3.18 -12.38 1.75
CA THR A 45 2.63 -13.62 1.22
C THR A 45 2.96 -13.80 -0.27
N SER A 46 2.85 -12.73 -1.07
CA SER A 46 3.31 -12.78 -2.46
C SER A 46 4.81 -13.06 -2.55
N LEU A 47 5.63 -12.43 -1.70
CA LEU A 47 7.07 -12.68 -1.67
C LEU A 47 7.41 -14.12 -1.35
N GLU A 48 6.75 -14.71 -0.35
CA GLU A 48 6.94 -16.11 0.04
C GLU A 48 6.60 -17.06 -1.11
N ALA A 49 5.45 -16.86 -1.75
CA ALA A 49 5.02 -17.68 -2.88
C ALA A 49 5.92 -17.57 -4.11
N GLU A 50 6.50 -16.39 -4.36
CA GLU A 50 7.28 -16.11 -5.58
C GLU A 50 8.76 -16.46 -5.41
N SER A 51 9.32 -16.18 -4.24
CA SER A 51 10.73 -16.44 -3.95
C SER A 51 10.99 -17.84 -3.41
N GLY A 52 9.95 -18.53 -2.89
CA GLY A 52 10.10 -19.81 -2.20
C GLY A 52 10.86 -19.69 -0.87
N GLY A 53 10.98 -18.47 -0.33
CA GLY A 53 11.55 -18.21 0.99
C GLY A 53 10.46 -18.14 2.07
N VAL A 54 10.81 -18.42 3.31
CA VAL A 54 9.89 -18.42 4.44
C VAL A 54 9.84 -17.03 5.07
N LEU A 55 8.64 -16.50 5.28
CA LEU A 55 8.46 -15.26 6.03
C LEU A 55 8.85 -15.48 7.50
N VAL A 56 9.88 -14.77 7.97
CA VAL A 56 10.34 -14.86 9.37
C VAL A 56 9.65 -13.82 10.25
N SER A 57 9.69 -12.56 9.82
CA SER A 57 9.06 -11.47 10.57
C SER A 57 8.72 -10.27 9.69
N VAL A 58 7.75 -9.48 10.17
CA VAL A 58 7.40 -8.18 9.62
C VAL A 58 7.54 -7.15 10.73
N ASP A 59 8.56 -6.30 10.63
CA ASP A 59 8.86 -5.28 11.63
C ASP A 59 8.35 -3.92 11.17
N LYS A 60 7.78 -3.13 12.08
CA LYS A 60 7.36 -1.75 11.80
C LYS A 60 8.53 -0.79 11.95
N LEU A 61 8.78 0.04 10.94
CA LEU A 61 9.81 1.09 10.95
C LEU A 61 9.18 2.49 10.92
N LYS A 62 9.99 3.53 11.19
CA LYS A 62 9.57 4.94 11.14
C LYS A 62 8.95 5.33 9.80
N GLU A 63 9.48 4.78 8.70
CA GLU A 63 9.05 5.08 7.33
C GLU A 63 8.59 3.83 6.56
N GLY A 64 7.85 2.92 7.21
CA GLY A 64 7.27 1.77 6.54
C GLY A 64 7.44 0.47 7.33
N HIS A 65 7.74 -0.62 6.63
CA HIS A 65 7.87 -1.94 7.23
C HIS A 65 9.08 -2.69 6.66
N ALA A 66 9.73 -3.51 7.49
CA ALA A 66 10.75 -4.44 7.05
C ALA A 66 10.17 -5.84 7.04
N ILE A 67 10.26 -6.51 5.91
CA ILE A 67 9.89 -7.90 5.73
C ILE A 67 11.20 -8.70 5.74
N ILE A 68 11.34 -9.63 6.66
CA ILE A 68 12.51 -10.50 6.77
C ILE A 68 12.12 -11.88 6.25
N ILE A 69 12.85 -12.33 5.22
CA ILE A 69 12.61 -13.62 4.58
C ILE A 69 13.88 -14.47 4.68
N TYR A 70 13.69 -15.72 5.06
CA TYR A 70 14.74 -16.72 5.13
C TYR A 70 14.69 -17.66 3.93
N ARG A 71 15.88 -18.05 3.48
CA ARG A 71 16.07 -19.07 2.45
C ARG A 71 15.99 -20.45 3.07
N GLU A 72 15.00 -21.25 2.71
CA GLU A 72 14.91 -22.63 3.22
C GLU A 72 16.14 -23.47 2.82
N LYS A 73 16.49 -24.48 3.64
CA LYS A 73 17.68 -25.34 3.42
C LYS A 73 17.70 -26.02 2.05
N ASN A 74 16.53 -26.25 1.46
CA ASN A 74 16.34 -26.86 0.15
C ASN A 74 16.18 -25.85 -1.01
N TYR A 75 16.53 -24.58 -0.79
CA TYR A 75 16.42 -23.58 -1.84
C TYR A 75 17.32 -23.92 -3.04
N ASN A 76 16.68 -24.36 -4.12
CA ASN A 76 17.26 -24.43 -5.44
C ASN A 76 16.77 -23.21 -6.22
N ARG A 77 17.70 -22.42 -6.74
CA ARG A 77 17.36 -21.35 -7.68
C ARG A 77 16.60 -21.98 -8.85
N PRO A 78 15.36 -21.55 -9.13
CA PRO A 78 14.65 -22.03 -10.32
C PRO A 78 15.52 -21.77 -11.56
N LEU A 79 15.89 -22.84 -12.27
CA LEU A 79 16.72 -22.77 -13.48
C LEU A 79 15.96 -22.16 -14.66
N GLU A 80 14.63 -22.26 -14.63
CA GLU A 80 13.75 -21.67 -15.63
C GLU A 80 13.00 -20.47 -15.05
N LYS A 81 12.90 -19.42 -15.87
CA LYS A 81 11.85 -18.42 -15.70
C LYS A 81 10.53 -19.14 -15.96
N GLY A 82 9.95 -19.71 -14.91
CA GLY A 82 8.56 -20.20 -14.95
C GLY A 82 7.62 -19.09 -15.43
N PRO A 83 6.32 -19.39 -15.65
CA PRO A 83 5.36 -18.36 -16.03
C PRO A 83 5.48 -17.20 -15.05
N LYS A 84 5.87 -16.02 -15.56
CA LYS A 84 6.17 -14.84 -14.76
C LYS A 84 4.91 -14.43 -13.99
N LYS A 85 4.79 -14.88 -12.74
CA LYS A 85 3.72 -14.43 -11.84
C LYS A 85 4.00 -13.02 -11.30
N LEU A 86 5.26 -12.59 -11.29
CA LEU A 86 5.65 -11.24 -10.90
C LEU A 86 5.42 -10.22 -12.02
N LEU A 87 4.97 -9.04 -11.62
CA LEU A 87 4.86 -7.87 -12.50
C LEU A 87 6.24 -7.48 -13.03
N THR A 88 6.29 -7.16 -14.32
CA THR A 88 7.46 -6.49 -14.90
C THR A 88 7.60 -5.08 -14.32
N GLU A 89 8.79 -4.48 -14.43
CA GLU A 89 9.04 -3.13 -13.91
C GLU A 89 8.04 -2.10 -14.46
N ARG A 90 7.65 -2.24 -15.73
CA ARG A 90 6.67 -1.37 -16.40
C ARG A 90 5.26 -1.55 -15.85
N GLU A 91 4.82 -2.79 -15.66
CA GLU A 91 3.50 -3.09 -15.12
C GLU A 91 3.40 -2.71 -13.64
N ALA A 92 4.45 -2.95 -12.85
CA ALA A 92 4.54 -2.53 -11.46
C ALA A 92 4.47 -1.00 -11.33
N LEU A 93 5.16 -0.28 -12.22
CA LEU A 93 5.05 1.17 -12.29
C LEU A 93 3.62 1.61 -12.65
N HIS A 94 3.01 1.02 -13.67
CA HIS A 94 1.65 1.36 -14.08
C HIS A 94 0.64 1.15 -12.94
N ARG A 95 0.71 -0.02 -12.27
CA ARG A 95 -0.12 -0.32 -11.09
C ARG A 95 0.12 0.67 -9.95
N SER A 96 1.37 1.05 -9.70
CA SER A 96 1.67 2.03 -8.64
C SER A 96 1.04 3.39 -8.91
N ILE A 97 1.01 3.82 -10.18
CA ILE A 97 0.36 5.07 -10.59
C ILE A 97 -1.15 4.96 -10.43
N GLU A 98 -1.73 3.83 -10.81
CA GLU A 98 -3.17 3.60 -10.72
C GLU A 98 -3.65 3.61 -9.27
N VAL A 99 -2.94 2.92 -8.37
CA VAL A 99 -3.23 2.96 -6.92
C VAL A 99 -3.14 4.38 -6.37
N GLN A 100 -2.15 5.17 -6.82
CA GLN A 100 -2.05 6.57 -6.42
C GLN A 100 -3.24 7.41 -6.92
N ARG A 101 -3.69 7.20 -8.16
CA ARG A 101 -4.85 7.88 -8.75
C ARG A 101 -6.15 7.55 -8.03
N ILE A 102 -6.37 6.28 -7.72
CA ILE A 102 -7.55 5.84 -6.96
C ILE A 102 -7.54 6.47 -5.56
N GLY A 103 -6.37 6.50 -4.91
CA GLY A 103 -6.19 7.14 -3.61
C GLY A 103 -6.53 8.63 -3.63
N SER A 104 -6.04 9.38 -4.63
CA SER A 104 -6.34 10.81 -4.76
C SER A 104 -7.81 11.07 -5.06
N LEU A 105 -8.42 10.28 -5.95
CA LEU A 105 -9.84 10.41 -6.27
C LEU A 105 -10.73 10.17 -5.04
N ASN A 106 -10.44 9.12 -4.27
CA ASN A 106 -11.17 8.83 -3.03
C ASN A 106 -11.02 9.94 -1.99
N PHE A 107 -9.83 10.53 -1.87
CA PHE A 107 -9.59 11.69 -1.00
C PHE A 107 -10.48 12.88 -1.40
N PHE A 108 -10.48 13.26 -2.68
CA PHE A 108 -11.30 14.37 -3.16
C PHE A 108 -12.80 14.09 -3.03
N ALA A 109 -13.24 12.85 -3.31
CA ALA A 109 -14.64 12.46 -3.13
C ALA A 109 -15.06 12.52 -1.65
N HIS A 110 -14.18 12.15 -0.73
CA HIS A 110 -14.44 12.29 0.70
C HIS A 110 -14.52 13.75 1.13
N GLN A 111 -13.56 14.58 0.69
CA GLN A 111 -13.54 16.01 0.99
C GLN A 111 -14.82 16.71 0.48
N ARG A 112 -15.24 16.43 -0.76
CA ARG A 112 -16.48 16.96 -1.33
C ARG A 112 -17.70 16.55 -0.51
N ARG A 113 -17.78 15.29 -0.07
CA ARG A 113 -18.89 14.82 0.79
C ARG A 113 -18.94 15.56 2.12
N GLN A 114 -17.80 15.80 2.76
CA GLN A 114 -17.73 16.59 4.00
C GLN A 114 -18.20 18.03 3.78
N THR A 115 -17.74 18.69 2.71
CA THR A 115 -18.17 20.06 2.38
C THR A 115 -19.68 20.13 2.14
N ILE A 116 -20.26 19.15 1.42
CA ILE A 116 -21.72 19.09 1.20
C ILE A 116 -22.46 18.95 2.52
N ALA A 117 -21.97 18.12 3.44
CA ALA A 117 -22.58 17.93 4.75
C ALA A 117 -22.54 19.22 5.59
N ASP A 118 -21.40 19.92 5.60
CA ASP A 118 -21.24 21.20 6.32
C ASP A 118 -22.15 22.29 5.76
N LEU A 119 -22.26 22.40 4.43
CA LEU A 119 -23.18 23.37 3.80
C LEU A 119 -24.65 23.07 4.11
N LYS A 120 -25.04 21.80 4.14
CA LYS A 120 -26.40 21.40 4.54
C LYS A 120 -26.70 21.78 5.98
N PHE A 121 -25.75 21.60 6.89
CA PHE A 121 -25.90 22.00 8.29
C PHE A 121 -26.06 23.52 8.43
N LYS A 122 -25.20 24.31 7.76
CA LYS A 122 -25.29 25.78 7.76
C LYS A 122 -26.61 26.29 7.19
N LEU A 123 -27.12 25.65 6.13
CA LEU A 123 -28.41 26.02 5.55
C LEU A 123 -29.56 25.80 6.54
N ALA A 124 -29.57 24.67 7.24
CA ALA A 124 -30.59 24.36 8.25
C ALA A 124 -30.55 25.35 9.43
N ASP A 125 -29.36 25.71 9.91
CA ASP A 125 -29.18 26.71 10.97
C ASP A 125 -29.71 28.10 10.55
N LEU A 126 -29.39 28.53 9.32
CA LEU A 126 -29.90 29.81 8.79
C LEU A 126 -31.43 29.81 8.64
N GLN A 127 -32.02 28.72 8.16
CA GLN A 127 -33.48 28.60 8.07
C GLN A 127 -34.14 28.70 9.45
N GLN A 128 -33.59 28.01 10.45
CA GLN A 128 -34.09 28.09 11.82
C GLN A 128 -34.00 29.51 12.40
N ARG A 129 -32.95 30.27 12.09
CA ARG A 129 -32.81 31.67 12.53
C ARG A 129 -33.84 32.59 11.87
N MET A 130 -34.07 32.44 10.56
CA MET A 130 -35.09 33.24 9.86
C MET A 130 -36.51 32.97 10.40
N ASP A 131 -36.83 31.72 10.70
CA ASP A 131 -38.14 31.34 11.28
C ASP A 131 -38.35 31.91 12.70
N VAL A 132 -37.27 32.15 13.46
CA VAL A 132 -37.35 32.85 14.76
C VAL A 132 -37.56 34.34 14.55
N GLU A 133 -36.78 34.98 13.67
CA GLU A 133 -36.93 36.43 13.40
C GLU A 133 -38.28 36.81 12.79
N GLN A 134 -38.93 35.92 12.03
CA GLN A 134 -40.27 36.17 11.49
C GLN A 134 -41.36 36.10 12.57
N ARG A 135 -41.24 35.19 13.54
CA ARG A 135 -42.18 35.08 14.67
C ARG A 135 -42.07 36.27 15.63
N ASP A 136 -40.85 36.77 15.86
CA ASP A 136 -40.61 37.92 16.73
C ASP A 136 -41.12 39.26 16.11
N LYS A 137 -41.35 39.30 14.79
CA LYS A 137 -41.91 40.48 14.10
C LYS A 137 -43.44 40.49 14.02
N GLU A 138 -44.08 39.35 14.29
CA GLU A 138 -45.54 39.20 14.24
C GLU A 138 -46.20 39.25 15.64
N SER A 139 -45.42 39.36 16.72
CA SER A 139 -45.87 39.59 18.11
C SER A 139 -45.67 41.04 18.54
#